data_AF-A0A6A4TXY4-F1
#
_entry.id   AF-A0A6A4TXY4-F1
#
_cell.length_a   1.000
_cell.length_b   1.000
_cell.length_c   1.000
_cell.angle_alpha   90.00
_cell.angle_beta   90.00
_cell.angle_gamma   90.00
#
_symmetry.space_group_name_H-M   'P 1'
#
loop_
_entity.id
_entity.type
_entity.pdbx_description
1 polymer ?
#
loop_
_entity_poly.entity_id
_entity_poly.type
_entity_poly.pdbx_seq_one_letter_code
_entity_poly.pdbx_strand_id
1 'polypeptide(L)'
;MGLHEAGLDRLIKAGYALLGLQTYFTVGPKEARAWTITKGTLAPQAAGVIHGDFEKGFIRAETVAYDDYIAGKGEAGAKEAGKFRVEGKTYEVKDGDVLHFLFNG
;
A
#
# COMPACT_ATOMS: atom_id res chain seq x y z
N MET A 1 -23.93 23.20 -10.00
CA MET A 1 -22.73 22.44 -10.42
C MET A 1 -21.60 22.78 -9.45
N GLY A 2 -21.59 22.11 -8.30
CA GLY A 2 -20.61 22.36 -7.25
C GLY A 2 -19.32 21.61 -7.55
N LEU A 3 -18.18 22.27 -7.39
CA LEU A 3 -16.89 21.59 -7.41
C LEU A 3 -16.91 20.53 -6.31
N HIS A 4 -16.94 19.26 -6.71
CA HIS A 4 -17.07 18.12 -5.79
C HIS A 4 -15.83 17.95 -4.88
N GLU A 5 -14.75 18.67 -5.18
CA GLU A 5 -13.45 18.64 -4.52
C GLU A 5 -12.80 20.02 -4.60
N ALA A 6 -12.08 20.45 -3.57
CA ALA A 6 -11.43 21.76 -3.54
C ALA A 6 -10.30 21.83 -4.60
N GLY A 7 -10.08 23.02 -5.17
CA GLY A 7 -9.05 23.20 -6.21
C GLY A 7 -7.63 22.85 -5.77
N LEU A 8 -7.34 23.02 -4.47
CA LEU A 8 -6.05 22.65 -3.87
C LEU A 8 -5.82 21.14 -3.89
N ASP A 9 -6.83 20.33 -3.56
CA ASP A 9 -6.72 18.87 -3.52
C ASP A 9 -6.39 18.31 -4.91
N ARG A 10 -6.99 18.90 -5.95
CA ARG A 10 -6.69 18.56 -7.35
C ARG A 10 -5.25 18.88 -7.72
N LEU A 11 -4.72 20.02 -7.27
CA LEU A 11 -3.34 20.42 -7.51
C LEU A 11 -2.36 19.47 -6.81
N ILE A 12 -2.64 19.11 -5.55
CA ILE A 12 -1.82 18.15 -4.78
C ILE A 12 -1.79 16.80 -5.50
N LYS A 13 -2.96 16.26 -5.89
CA LYS A 13 -3.06 14.98 -6.60
C LYS A 13 -2.33 15.02 -7.95
N ALA A 14 -2.47 16.12 -8.70
CA ALA A 14 -1.77 16.29 -9.97
C ALA A 14 -0.25 16.34 -9.79
N GLY A 15 0.24 17.07 -8.78
CA GLY A 15 1.66 17.13 -8.45
C GLY A 15 2.21 15.76 -8.01
N TYR A 16 1.46 15.05 -7.17
CA TYR A 16 1.82 13.70 -6.71
C TYR A 16 1.93 12.71 -7.88
N ALA A 17 0.95 12.73 -8.80
CA ALA A 17 0.98 11.92 -10.00
C ALA A 17 2.12 12.31 -10.96
N LEU A 18 2.39 13.61 -11.11
CA LEU A 18 3.48 14.13 -11.95
C LEU A 18 4.85 13.68 -11.46
N LEU A 19 5.05 13.60 -10.15
CA LEU A 19 6.27 13.08 -9.53
C LEU A 19 6.40 11.55 -9.62
N GLY A 20 5.43 10.87 -10.23
CA GLY A 20 5.43 9.40 -10.33
C GLY A 20 5.28 8.71 -8.98
N LEU A 21 4.67 9.38 -8.00
CA LEU A 21 4.43 8.83 -6.67
C LEU A 21 3.14 8.00 -6.67
N GLN A 22 3.10 7.02 -5.78
CA GLN A 22 1.93 6.19 -5.47
C GLN A 22 1.89 5.91 -3.96
N THR A 23 0.71 5.58 -3.45
CA THR A 23 0.47 5.33 -2.04
C THR A 23 0.18 3.85 -1.81
N TYR A 24 0.73 3.25 -0.77
CA TYR A 24 0.22 2.00 -0.21
C TYR A 24 -0.16 2.22 1.26
N PHE A 25 -0.87 1.25 1.84
CA PHE A 25 -1.37 1.34 3.21
C PHE A 25 -0.84 0.20 4.09
N THR A 26 -0.59 0.52 5.35
CA THR A 26 -0.50 -0.48 6.42
C THR A 26 -1.70 -0.28 7.34
N VAL A 27 -2.39 -1.36 7.69
CA VAL A 27 -3.56 -1.30 8.58
C VAL A 27 -3.35 -2.28 9.73
N GLY A 28 -3.35 -1.75 10.95
CA GLY A 28 -3.36 -2.51 12.19
C GLY A 28 -4.53 -2.09 13.09
N PRO A 29 -4.69 -2.75 14.25
CA PRO A 29 -5.83 -2.49 15.15
C PRO A 29 -5.86 -1.08 15.73
N LYS A 30 -4.73 -0.37 15.73
CA LYS A 30 -4.60 0.98 16.31
C LYS A 30 -4.39 2.08 15.27
N GLU A 31 -3.84 1.74 14.10
CA GLU A 31 -3.39 2.72 13.12
C GLU A 31 -3.61 2.19 11.71
N ALA A 32 -4.14 3.05 10.84
CA ALA A 32 -4.06 2.91 9.40
C ALA A 32 -3.18 4.06 8.89
N ARG A 33 -2.17 3.74 8.08
CA ARG A 33 -1.20 4.72 7.61
C ARG A 33 -0.98 4.60 6.11
N ALA A 34 -0.93 5.75 5.45
CA ALA A 34 -0.53 5.91 4.06
C ALA A 34 0.98 6.09 3.97
N TRP A 35 1.61 5.38 3.05
CA TRP A 35 3.04 5.44 2.77
C TRP A 35 3.26 5.82 1.31
N THR A 36 4.14 6.80 1.08
CA THR A 36 4.47 7.29 -0.25
C THR A 36 5.70 6.56 -0.79
N ILE A 37 5.59 6.05 -2.01
CA ILE A 37 6.67 5.41 -2.77
C ILE A 37 6.63 5.90 -4.22
N THR A 38 7.70 5.68 -4.97
CA THR A 38 7.67 5.87 -6.43
C THR A 38 7.07 4.64 -7.12
N LYS A 39 6.43 4.86 -8.27
CA LYS A 39 6.00 3.75 -9.15
C LYS A 39 7.19 2.85 -9.49
N GLY A 40 6.96 1.52 -9.52
CA GLY A 40 8.02 0.54 -9.74
C GLY A 40 8.74 0.06 -8.48
N THR A 41 8.43 0.62 -7.30
CA THR A 41 9.03 0.19 -6.03
C THR A 41 8.64 -1.26 -5.70
N LEU A 42 9.63 -2.10 -5.42
CA LEU A 42 9.43 -3.50 -5.04
C LEU A 42 9.03 -3.64 -3.57
N ALA A 43 8.37 -4.73 -3.21
CA ALA A 43 7.88 -4.98 -1.86
C ALA A 43 8.94 -4.84 -0.75
N PRO A 44 10.19 -5.32 -0.89
CA PRO A 44 11.24 -5.09 0.11
C PRO A 44 11.59 -3.61 0.30
N GLN A 45 11.66 -2.86 -0.80
CA GLN A 45 11.98 -1.43 -0.78
C GLN A 45 10.84 -0.62 -0.14
N ALA A 46 9.59 -0.99 -0.42
CA ALA A 46 8.42 -0.40 0.23
C ALA A 46 8.45 -0.66 1.75
N ALA A 47 8.80 -1.87 2.18
CA ALA A 47 9.00 -2.16 3.61
C ALA A 47 10.14 -1.31 4.22
N GLY A 48 11.20 -1.05 3.46
CA GLY A 48 12.32 -0.17 3.83
C GLY A 48 11.91 1.27 4.12
N VAL A 49 10.85 1.78 3.47
CA VAL A 49 10.30 3.13 3.75
C VAL A 49 9.72 3.23 5.17
N ILE A 50 9.24 2.11 5.72
CA ILE A 50 8.82 2.03 7.13
C ILE A 50 10.04 2.01 8.05
N HIS A 51 10.98 1.11 7.77
CA HIS A 51 12.23 0.99 8.51
C HIS A 51 13.28 0.23 7.68
N GLY A 52 14.53 0.70 7.65
CA GLY A 52 15.59 0.11 6.82
C GLY A 52 15.91 -1.36 7.12
N ASP A 53 15.66 -1.83 8.35
CA ASP A 53 15.85 -3.24 8.70
C ASP A 53 14.77 -4.15 8.10
N PHE A 54 13.58 -3.64 7.81
CA PHE A 54 12.52 -4.44 7.19
C PHE A 54 12.88 -4.82 5.76
N GLU A 55 13.58 -3.94 5.04
CA GLU A 55 14.07 -4.22 3.69
C GLU A 55 15.11 -5.34 3.71
N LYS A 56 16.08 -5.28 4.63
CA LYS A 56 17.12 -6.30 4.77
C LYS A 56 16.55 -7.65 5.23
N GLY A 57 15.65 -7.61 6.21
CA GLY A 57 15.00 -8.77 6.81
C GLY A 57 13.81 -9.31 6.00
N PHE A 58 13.45 -8.70 4.86
CA PHE A 58 12.21 -9.00 4.15
C PHE A 58 12.07 -10.49 3.81
N ILE A 59 10.94 -11.06 4.21
CA ILE A 59 10.53 -12.43 3.89
C ILE A 59 9.50 -12.39 2.76
N ARG A 60 8.38 -11.69 2.98
CA ARG A 60 7.24 -11.60 2.06
C ARG A 60 6.31 -10.44 2.44
N ALA A 61 5.42 -10.08 1.53
CA ALA A 61 4.33 -9.13 1.78
C ALA A 61 2.97 -9.82 1.67
N GLU A 62 2.18 -9.75 2.73
CA GLU A 62 0.76 -10.08 2.70
C GLU A 62 0.01 -8.88 2.08
N THR A 63 -0.69 -9.14 0.98
CA THR A 63 -1.16 -8.08 0.08
C THR A 63 -2.64 -8.25 -0.25
N VAL A 64 -3.38 -7.14 -0.13
CA VAL A 64 -4.78 -7.03 -0.58
C VAL A 64 -4.92 -5.72 -1.35
N ALA A 65 -5.54 -5.74 -2.53
CA ALA A 65 -5.84 -4.49 -3.24
C ALA A 65 -6.89 -3.67 -2.47
N TYR A 66 -6.81 -2.34 -2.52
CA TYR A 66 -7.74 -1.44 -1.79
C TYR A 66 -9.21 -1.83 -1.95
N ASP A 67 -9.67 -1.97 -3.20
CA ASP A 67 -11.08 -2.27 -3.50
C ASP A 67 -11.52 -3.61 -2.90
N ASP A 68 -10.65 -4.61 -2.95
CA ASP A 68 -10.89 -5.93 -2.36
C ASP A 68 -10.91 -5.87 -0.82
N TYR A 69 -10.06 -5.04 -0.22
CA TYR A 69 -10.03 -4.82 1.23
C TYR A 69 -11.33 -4.17 1.72
N ILE A 70 -11.83 -3.16 0.99
CA ILE A 70 -13.10 -2.49 1.30
C ILE A 70 -14.28 -3.43 1.08
N ALA A 71 -14.33 -4.15 -0.05
CA ALA A 71 -15.40 -5.11 -0.35
C ALA A 71 -15.44 -6.25 0.68
N GLY A 72 -14.27 -6.73 1.12
CA GLY A 72 -14.12 -7.73 2.17
C GLY A 72 -14.32 -7.21 3.60
N LYS A 73 -14.59 -5.90 3.79
CA LYS A 73 -14.70 -5.26 5.10
C LYS A 73 -13.49 -5.53 6.00
N GLY A 74 -12.31 -5.53 5.41
CA GLY A 74 -11.05 -5.82 6.07
C GLY A 74 -10.37 -7.09 5.55
N GLU A 75 -9.22 -7.38 6.16
CA GLU A 75 -8.33 -8.47 5.75
C GLU A 75 -9.00 -9.84 5.82
N ALA A 76 -9.74 -10.12 6.90
CA ALA A 76 -10.38 -11.41 7.11
C ALA A 76 -11.38 -11.76 6.00
N GLY A 77 -12.29 -10.84 5.66
CA GLY A 77 -13.25 -11.08 4.59
C GLY A 77 -12.60 -11.08 3.20
N ALA A 78 -11.55 -10.28 2.97
CA ALA A 78 -10.78 -10.35 1.73
C ALA A 78 -10.07 -11.71 1.57
N LYS A 79 -9.60 -12.30 2.67
CA LYS A 79 -9.00 -13.65 2.69
C LYS A 79 -10.02 -14.74 2.42
N GLU A 80 -11.20 -14.68 3.05
CA GLU A 80 -12.30 -15.61 2.79
C GLU A 80 -12.77 -15.55 1.32
N ALA A 81 -12.74 -14.36 0.72
CA ALA A 81 -13.07 -14.15 -0.70
C ALA A 81 -11.93 -14.53 -1.67
N GLY A 82 -10.80 -15.04 -1.19
CA GLY A 82 -9.66 -15.45 -2.02
C GLY A 82 -8.88 -14.29 -2.65
N LYS A 83 -9.00 -13.06 -2.11
CA LYS A 83 -8.31 -11.86 -2.60
C LYS A 83 -6.98 -11.58 -1.89
N PHE A 84 -6.70 -12.30 -0.82
CA PHE A 84 -5.46 -12.19 -0.07
C PHE A 84 -4.32 -12.91 -0.79
N ARG A 85 -3.24 -12.17 -1.09
CA ARG A 85 -2.06 -12.67 -1.80
C ARG A 85 -0.83 -12.65 -0.90
N VAL A 86 0.10 -13.55 -1.18
CA VAL A 86 1.42 -13.58 -0.56
C VAL A 86 2.45 -13.30 -1.65
N GLU A 87 3.04 -12.12 -1.57
CA GLU A 87 3.90 -11.57 -2.59
C GLU A 87 5.38 -11.65 -2.19
N GLY A 88 6.23 -11.97 -3.17
CA GLY A 88 7.67 -12.17 -2.99
C GLY A 88 8.50 -10.90 -3.21
N LYS A 89 9.83 -11.06 -3.19
CA LYS A 89 10.80 -9.95 -3.32
C LYS A 89 10.71 -9.18 -4.63
N THR A 90 10.20 -9.81 -5.69
CA THR A 90 10.08 -9.22 -7.03
C THR A 90 8.72 -8.59 -7.27
N TYR A 91 7.81 -8.62 -6.29
CA TYR A 91 6.53 -7.97 -6.43
C TYR A 91 6.69 -6.46 -6.46
N GLU A 92 6.13 -5.85 -7.49
CA GLU A 92 6.04 -4.40 -7.60
C GLU A 92 4.75 -3.94 -6.93
N VAL A 93 4.88 -3.11 -5.88
CA VAL A 93 3.74 -2.59 -5.13
C VAL A 93 2.86 -1.74 -6.04
N LYS A 94 1.55 -1.90 -5.91
CA LYS A 94 0.56 -1.16 -6.68
C LYS A 94 -0.10 -0.08 -5.81
N ASP A 95 -0.53 0.99 -6.47
CA ASP A 95 -1.24 2.08 -5.81
C ASP A 95 -2.49 1.54 -5.10
N GLY A 96 -2.64 1.93 -3.84
CA GLY A 96 -3.72 1.50 -2.95
C GLY A 96 -3.53 0.13 -2.29
N ASP A 97 -2.47 -0.63 -2.56
CA ASP A 97 -2.28 -1.92 -1.88
C ASP A 97 -2.28 -1.75 -0.35
N VAL A 98 -3.01 -2.65 0.32
CA VAL A 98 -2.95 -2.82 1.77
C VAL A 98 -1.96 -3.93 2.05
N LEU A 99 -0.84 -3.57 2.69
CA LEU A 99 0.32 -4.42 2.89
C LEU A 99 0.58 -4.69 4.36
N HIS A 100 0.92 -5.93 4.65
CA HIS A 100 1.54 -6.34 5.90
C HIS A 100 2.86 -7.07 5.58
N PHE A 101 3.98 -6.51 6.07
CA PHE A 101 5.30 -7.04 5.76
C PHE A 101 5.77 -8.01 6.84
N LEU A 102 6.18 -9.21 6.43
CA LEU A 102 6.87 -10.14 7.29
C LEU A 102 8.37 -10.01 7.03
N PHE A 103 9.13 -9.88 8.12
CA PHE A 103 10.58 -9.74 8.09
C PHE A 103 11.19 -10.49 9.27
N ASN A 104 12.47 -10.86 9.14
CA ASN A 104 13.26 -11.39 10.25
C ASN A 104 14.07 -10.25 10.88
N GLY A 105 13.95 -10.10 12.21
CA GLY A 105 14.74 -9.16 13.00
C GLY A 105 16.05 -9.74 13.50
#